data_AF-W6Z7E7-F1
#
_entry.id   AF-W6Z7E7-F1
#
_cell.length_a   1.000
_cell.length_b   1.000
_cell.length_c   1.000
_cell.angle_alpha   90.00
_cell.angle_beta   90.00
_cell.angle_gamma   90.00
#
_symmetry.space_group_name_H-M   'P 1'
#
loop_
_entity.id
_entity.type
_entity.pdbx_description
1 polymer ?
#
loop_
_entity_poly.entity_id
_entity_poly.type
_entity_poly.pdbx_seq_one_letter_code
_entity_poly.pdbx_strand_id
1 'polypeptide(L)'
;MTQLKLAQSTPPSLPPPRQTGLTWSDFQFGNDVGSLPTSPDIHRERNVSLEQTISKLRRERFRFTKSVPNDLNSKICCPRDRGAVLDIYAEALSKITPENHRQIYAEAKLKIKTVLGISKAGPRNEVFKRTLLAPIEPLYAMPRIEFRMDKFGHRAATRLQEWREDGWPDQYPENAVKKERARKGKLKGWVDENWQDEWVEERDEEKRDNSDEI
;
A
#
# COMPACT_ATOMS: atom_id res chain seq x y z
N MET A 1 -44.00 49.97 4.90
CA MET A 1 -43.20 50.51 3.79
C MET A 1 -42.55 51.78 4.35
N THR A 2 -41.24 51.86 4.58
CA THR A 2 -40.15 51.91 3.60
C THR A 2 -38.82 51.52 4.26
N GLN A 3 -37.97 50.85 3.48
CA GLN A 3 -36.60 50.44 3.84
C GLN A 3 -35.62 51.62 3.86
N LEU A 4 -34.60 51.56 4.71
CA LEU A 4 -33.27 52.17 4.50
C LEU A 4 -32.23 51.25 5.18
N LYS A 5 -31.63 50.32 4.42
CA LYS A 5 -30.33 50.41 3.72
C LYS A 5 -29.16 49.79 4.51
N LEU A 6 -28.81 48.58 4.06
CA LEU A 6 -27.45 48.01 3.94
C LEU A 6 -26.31 48.96 4.36
N ALA A 7 -25.65 48.67 5.48
CA ALA A 7 -24.29 49.13 5.70
C ALA A 7 -23.37 48.16 4.96
N GLN A 8 -22.96 48.58 3.77
CA GLN A 8 -21.94 47.93 2.96
C GLN A 8 -20.65 47.76 3.74
N SER A 9 -20.06 46.58 3.59
CA SER A 9 -18.75 46.18 4.06
C SER A 9 -17.67 47.03 3.38
N THR A 10 -17.36 48.19 3.95
CA THR A 10 -16.18 48.97 3.58
C THR A 10 -15.07 48.61 4.56
N PRO A 11 -13.93 48.03 4.11
CA PRO A 11 -12.79 47.82 5.01
C PRO A 11 -12.28 49.19 5.49
N PRO A 12 -11.86 49.32 6.77
CA PRO A 12 -11.34 50.58 7.30
C PRO A 12 -10.11 51.03 6.50
N SER A 13 -10.02 52.33 6.18
CA SER A 13 -8.96 52.88 5.33
C SER A 13 -7.57 52.91 5.98
N LEU A 14 -7.48 52.58 7.26
CA LEU A 14 -6.24 52.47 8.01
C LEU A 14 -6.20 51.05 8.61
N PRO A 15 -5.15 50.26 8.35
CA PRO A 15 -4.97 49.00 9.07
C PRO A 15 -4.82 49.33 10.56
N PRO A 16 -5.43 48.55 11.47
CA PRO A 16 -5.19 48.73 12.90
C PRO A 16 -3.67 48.64 13.15
N PRO A 17 -3.11 49.49 14.03
CA PRO A 17 -1.68 49.49 14.31
C PRO A 17 -1.27 48.08 14.72
N ARG A 18 -0.25 47.51 14.05
CA ARG A 18 0.28 46.19 14.39
C ARG A 18 0.89 46.28 15.79
N GLN A 19 0.18 45.76 16.78
CA GLN A 19 0.77 45.50 18.09
C GLN A 19 1.75 44.33 17.92
N THR A 20 3.04 44.64 17.85
CA THR A 20 4.10 43.65 18.01
C THR A 20 4.30 43.42 19.50
N GLY A 21 3.90 42.24 19.98
CA GLY A 21 4.10 41.81 21.35
C GLY A 21 2.80 41.30 21.96
N LEU A 22 2.43 40.06 21.63
CA LEU A 22 1.58 39.28 22.53
C LEU A 22 2.41 39.06 23.80
N THR A 23 2.01 39.67 24.90
CA THR A 23 2.68 39.46 26.19
C THR A 23 2.00 38.31 26.91
N TRP A 24 2.71 37.61 27.79
CA TRP A 24 2.14 36.49 28.55
C TRP A 24 0.87 36.90 29.32
N SER A 25 0.77 38.17 29.70
CA SER A 25 -0.38 38.79 30.36
C SER A 25 -1.67 38.73 29.53
N ASP A 26 -1.60 38.71 28.19
CA ASP A 26 -2.77 38.62 27.31
C ASP A 26 -3.45 37.25 27.37
N PHE A 27 -2.75 36.24 27.90
CA PHE A 27 -3.25 34.88 28.12
C PHE A 27 -3.68 34.63 29.56
N GLN A 28 -3.60 35.63 30.44
CA GLN A 28 -3.94 35.51 31.86
C GLN A 28 -5.39 35.85 32.18
N PHE A 29 -6.20 36.28 31.20
CA PHE A 29 -7.65 36.35 31.36
C PHE A 29 -8.24 34.94 31.31
N GLY A 30 -8.14 34.26 32.46
CA GLY A 30 -8.87 33.05 32.76
C GLY A 30 -10.36 33.34 32.79
N ASN A 31 -10.99 33.38 31.61
CA ASN A 31 -12.42 33.11 31.53
C ASN A 31 -12.63 31.70 32.08
N ASP A 32 -13.56 31.60 33.03
CA ASP A 32 -13.89 30.38 33.74
C ASP A 32 -14.16 29.23 32.75
N VAL A 33 -13.18 28.35 32.62
CA VAL A 33 -13.17 27.23 31.67
C VAL A 33 -14.30 26.24 31.96
N GLY A 34 -14.92 26.33 33.15
CA GLY A 34 -16.08 25.54 33.53
C GLY A 34 -17.39 25.92 32.84
N SER A 35 -17.45 27.09 32.19
CA SER A 35 -18.64 27.59 31.49
C SER A 35 -18.59 27.42 29.96
N LEU A 36 -17.46 26.96 29.42
CA LEU A 36 -17.37 26.62 28.01
C LEU A 36 -18.21 25.36 27.77
N PRO A 37 -19.15 25.36 26.80
CA PRO A 37 -19.82 24.13 26.42
C PRO A 37 -18.73 23.14 26.04
N THR A 38 -18.58 22.08 26.84
CA THR A 38 -17.66 20.99 26.55
C THR A 38 -17.94 20.59 25.12
N SER A 39 -16.98 20.84 24.24
CA SER A 39 -17.08 20.46 22.84
C SER A 39 -17.57 19.02 22.83
N PRO A 40 -18.69 18.71 22.17
CA PRO A 40 -19.24 17.37 22.23
C PRO A 40 -18.14 16.42 21.76
N ASP A 41 -17.88 15.42 22.60
CA ASP A 41 -16.91 14.36 22.37
C ASP A 41 -16.76 14.08 20.87
N ILE A 42 -15.60 14.40 20.29
CA ILE A 42 -15.30 14.20 18.87
C ILE A 42 -15.10 12.70 18.57
N HIS A 43 -15.64 11.83 19.43
CA HIS A 43 -15.84 10.41 19.22
C HIS A 43 -17.27 10.08 18.79
N ARG A 44 -18.04 11.04 18.26
CA ARG A 44 -19.12 10.66 17.33
C ARG A 44 -18.48 9.94 16.16
N GLU A 45 -18.67 8.62 16.09
CA GLU A 45 -18.56 7.87 14.85
C GLU A 45 -19.37 8.62 13.80
N ARG A 46 -18.67 9.45 13.02
CA ARG A 46 -19.29 10.21 11.94
C ARG A 46 -19.87 9.13 11.05
N ASN A 47 -21.19 9.06 10.95
CA ASN A 47 -21.86 8.11 10.07
C ASN A 47 -21.45 8.43 8.63
N VAL A 48 -20.33 7.84 8.20
CA VAL A 48 -19.81 7.99 6.84
C VAL A 48 -20.80 7.25 5.95
N SER A 49 -21.37 7.92 4.96
CA SER A 49 -22.25 7.24 4.02
C SER A 49 -21.46 6.32 3.09
N LEU A 50 -22.15 5.35 2.49
CA LEU A 50 -21.59 4.50 1.43
C LEU A 50 -21.00 5.37 0.30
N GLU A 51 -21.75 6.35 -0.20
CA GLU A 51 -21.33 7.24 -1.27
C GLU A 51 -20.08 8.04 -0.94
N GLN A 52 -19.95 8.50 0.31
CA GLN A 52 -18.73 9.16 0.80
C GLN A 52 -17.53 8.21 0.75
N THR A 53 -17.74 6.94 1.10
CA THR A 53 -16.68 5.93 1.09
C THR A 53 -16.24 5.60 -0.34
N ILE A 54 -17.18 5.40 -1.26
CA ILE A 54 -16.92 5.20 -2.69
C ILE A 54 -16.17 6.39 -3.28
N SER A 55 -16.67 7.61 -3.03
CA SER A 55 -16.05 8.85 -3.52
C SER A 55 -14.64 9.01 -2.98
N LYS A 56 -14.41 8.63 -1.72
CA LYS A 56 -13.09 8.65 -1.10
C LYS A 56 -12.12 7.66 -1.74
N LEU A 57 -12.53 6.40 -1.93
CA LEU A 57 -11.72 5.39 -2.62
C LEU A 57 -11.36 5.83 -4.05
N ARG A 58 -12.33 6.36 -4.82
CA ARG A 58 -12.08 6.88 -6.17
C ARG A 58 -11.07 8.03 -6.17
N ARG A 59 -11.20 8.97 -5.23
CA ARG A 59 -10.30 10.12 -5.09
C ARG A 59 -8.88 9.68 -4.71
N GLU A 60 -8.76 8.75 -3.77
CA GLU A 60 -7.47 8.20 -3.32
C GLU A 60 -6.78 7.44 -4.47
N ARG A 61 -7.51 6.58 -5.19
CA ARG A 61 -7.03 5.90 -6.39
C ARG A 61 -6.53 6.89 -7.44
N PHE A 62 -7.34 7.90 -7.78
CA PHE A 62 -6.97 8.91 -8.77
C PHE A 62 -5.73 9.72 -8.37
N ARG A 63 -5.63 10.09 -7.09
CA ARG A 63 -4.44 10.77 -6.57
C ARG A 63 -3.20 9.88 -6.71
N PHE A 64 -3.31 8.61 -6.32
CA PHE A 64 -2.22 7.65 -6.41
C PHE A 64 -1.77 7.43 -7.87
N THR A 65 -2.71 7.28 -8.81
CA THR A 65 -2.37 7.14 -10.23
C THR A 65 -1.64 8.35 -10.78
N LYS A 66 -2.00 9.55 -10.34
CA LYS A 66 -1.36 10.81 -10.75
C LYS A 66 0.00 11.04 -10.11
N SER A 67 0.16 10.72 -8.84
CA SER A 67 1.38 11.04 -8.08
C SER A 67 2.49 10.00 -8.25
N VAL A 68 2.12 8.75 -8.54
CA VAL A 68 3.09 7.66 -8.69
C VAL A 68 3.24 7.36 -10.18
N PRO A 69 4.42 7.54 -10.78
CA PRO A 69 4.64 7.15 -12.18
C PRO A 69 4.72 5.62 -12.31
N ASN A 70 4.38 5.11 -13.49
CA ASN A 70 4.58 3.70 -13.84
C ASN A 70 5.98 3.50 -14.45
N ASP A 71 7.02 3.74 -13.67
CA ASP A 71 8.42 3.68 -14.12
C ASP A 71 9.21 2.72 -13.24
N LEU A 72 10.00 1.85 -13.88
CA LEU A 72 10.93 0.92 -13.24
C LEU A 72 11.99 1.65 -12.40
N ASN A 73 12.34 2.89 -12.79
CA ASN A 73 13.34 3.71 -12.11
C ASN A 73 12.76 4.59 -10.99
N SER A 74 11.45 4.52 -10.75
CA SER A 74 10.79 5.32 -9.73
C SER A 74 11.34 5.02 -8.33
N LYS A 75 11.78 6.06 -7.62
CA LYS A 75 12.21 5.93 -6.21
C LYS A 75 11.04 5.73 -5.25
N ILE A 76 9.81 6.03 -5.68
CA ILE A 76 8.62 6.09 -4.84
C ILE A 76 7.95 4.72 -4.70
N CYS A 77 7.76 4.01 -5.81
CA CYS A 77 7.03 2.75 -5.86
C CYS A 77 7.40 2.04 -7.17
N CYS A 78 7.64 0.72 -7.12
CA CYS A 78 7.91 -0.05 -8.32
C CYS A 78 6.62 -0.32 -9.11
N PRO A 79 6.70 -0.60 -10.43
CA PRO A 79 5.53 -0.92 -11.25
C PRO A 79 4.68 -2.06 -10.70
N ARG A 80 5.31 -3.09 -10.12
CA ARG A 80 4.61 -4.24 -9.52
C ARG A 80 3.76 -3.82 -8.32
N ASP A 81 4.35 -3.09 -7.37
CA ASP A 81 3.64 -2.60 -6.18
C ASP A 81 2.53 -1.61 -6.56
N ARG A 82 2.77 -0.79 -7.59
CA ARG A 82 1.76 0.09 -8.15
C ARG A 82 0.56 -0.71 -8.67
N GLY A 83 0.81 -1.77 -9.45
CA GLY A 83 -0.23 -2.66 -9.95
C GLY A 83 -1.06 -3.24 -8.82
N ALA A 84 -0.40 -3.87 -7.84
CA ALA A 84 -1.06 -4.46 -6.69
C ALA A 84 -1.92 -3.45 -5.90
N VAL A 85 -1.46 -2.21 -5.71
CA VAL A 85 -2.27 -1.15 -5.07
C VAL A 85 -3.51 -0.81 -5.90
N LEU A 86 -3.38 -0.71 -7.22
CA LEU A 86 -4.50 -0.38 -8.11
C LEU A 86 -5.53 -1.51 -8.17
N ASP A 87 -5.08 -2.76 -8.10
CA ASP A 87 -5.95 -3.94 -8.05
C ASP A 87 -6.74 -3.98 -6.74
N ILE A 88 -6.10 -3.68 -5.60
CA ILE A 88 -6.80 -3.55 -4.31
C ILE A 88 -7.88 -2.46 -4.38
N TYR A 89 -7.58 -1.30 -4.98
CA TYR A 89 -8.61 -0.25 -5.15
C TYR A 89 -9.75 -0.69 -6.07
N ALA A 90 -9.44 -1.38 -7.17
CA ALA A 90 -10.44 -1.86 -8.11
C ALA A 90 -11.36 -2.91 -7.46
N GLU A 91 -10.77 -3.86 -6.73
CA GLU A 91 -11.51 -4.89 -5.98
C GLU A 91 -12.34 -4.28 -4.85
N ALA A 92 -11.79 -3.33 -4.10
CA ALA A 92 -12.54 -2.64 -3.05
C ALA A 92 -13.75 -1.90 -3.63
N LEU A 93 -13.60 -1.26 -4.79
CA LEU A 93 -14.71 -0.57 -5.45
C LEU A 93 -15.76 -1.53 -6.04
N SER A 94 -15.38 -2.75 -6.41
CA SER A 94 -16.33 -3.73 -6.96
C SER A 94 -17.11 -4.50 -5.90
N LYS A 95 -16.51 -4.70 -4.72
CA LYS A 95 -17.12 -5.47 -3.61
C LYS A 95 -17.81 -4.64 -2.54
N ILE A 96 -17.77 -3.31 -2.65
CA ILE A 96 -18.35 -2.40 -1.68
C ILE A 96 -19.88 -2.47 -1.66
N THR A 97 -20.45 -2.67 -0.46
CA THR A 97 -21.89 -2.72 -0.20
C THR A 97 -22.26 -1.79 0.96
N PRO A 98 -23.54 -1.41 1.12
CA PRO A 98 -24.00 -0.60 2.24
C PRO A 98 -23.65 -1.19 3.63
N GLU A 99 -23.54 -2.51 3.74
CA GLU A 99 -23.30 -3.22 4.99
C GLU A 99 -21.81 -3.28 5.36
N ASN A 100 -20.93 -3.36 4.35
CA ASN A 100 -19.51 -3.65 4.54
C ASN A 100 -18.57 -2.46 4.26
N HIS A 101 -19.09 -1.31 3.80
CA HIS A 101 -18.26 -0.25 3.24
C HIS A 101 -17.14 0.26 4.15
N ARG A 102 -17.39 0.35 5.47
CA ARG A 102 -16.37 0.77 6.46
C ARG A 102 -15.26 -0.27 6.57
N GLN A 103 -15.63 -1.54 6.61
CA GLN A 103 -14.70 -2.67 6.74
C GLN A 103 -13.85 -2.81 5.48
N ILE A 104 -14.47 -2.74 4.28
CA ILE A 104 -13.74 -2.76 3.01
C ILE A 104 -12.76 -1.60 2.92
N TYR A 105 -13.15 -0.39 3.33
CA TYR A 105 -12.24 0.75 3.32
C TYR A 105 -11.05 0.55 4.27
N ALA A 106 -11.31 0.06 5.49
CA ALA A 106 -10.25 -0.22 6.46
C ALA A 106 -9.29 -1.32 5.97
N GLU A 107 -9.84 -2.41 5.42
CA GLU A 107 -9.08 -3.54 4.89
C GLU A 107 -8.24 -3.12 3.68
N ALA A 108 -8.84 -2.45 2.69
CA ALA A 108 -8.13 -1.92 1.53
C ALA A 108 -6.97 -1.02 1.96
N LYS A 109 -7.21 -0.12 2.91
CA LYS A 109 -6.19 0.80 3.42
C LYS A 109 -5.06 0.05 4.12
N LEU A 110 -5.35 -0.99 4.90
CA LEU A 110 -4.33 -1.81 5.54
C LEU A 110 -3.49 -2.54 4.49
N LYS A 111 -4.14 -3.23 3.54
CA LYS A 111 -3.49 -3.95 2.44
C LYS A 111 -2.60 -3.02 1.59
N ILE A 112 -3.09 -1.85 1.20
CA ILE A 112 -2.31 -0.85 0.45
C ILE A 112 -1.10 -0.38 1.25
N LYS A 113 -1.25 -0.10 2.55
CA LYS A 113 -0.12 0.29 3.40
C LYS A 113 0.93 -0.82 3.50
N THR A 114 0.51 -2.08 3.55
CA THR A 114 1.42 -3.23 3.54
C THR A 114 2.14 -3.37 2.20
N VAL A 115 1.42 -3.26 1.07
CA VAL A 115 2.00 -3.29 -0.28
C VAL A 115 2.98 -2.14 -0.51
N LEU A 116 2.75 -0.96 0.07
CA LEU A 116 3.69 0.17 -0.02
C LEU A 116 4.84 0.12 0.99
N GLY A 117 4.90 -0.91 1.84
CA GLY A 117 5.97 -1.05 2.85
C GLY A 117 5.86 -0.08 4.02
N ILE A 118 4.77 0.69 4.11
CA ILE A 118 4.49 1.63 5.20
C ILE A 118 4.12 0.86 6.47
N SER A 119 3.40 -0.25 6.33
CA SER A 119 3.02 -1.14 7.43
C SER A 119 3.72 -2.49 7.29
N LYS A 120 4.37 -2.92 8.37
CA LYS A 120 5.01 -4.23 8.45
C LYS A 120 3.97 -5.30 8.78
N ALA A 121 3.92 -6.36 7.96
CA ALA A 121 3.02 -7.48 8.17
C ALA A 121 3.78 -8.80 8.17
N GLY A 122 3.62 -9.59 9.23
CA GLY A 122 4.15 -10.96 9.28
C GLY A 122 3.25 -11.95 8.53
N PRO A 123 3.74 -13.16 8.22
CA PRO A 123 2.98 -14.19 7.48
C PRO A 123 1.62 -14.60 8.07
N ARG A 124 1.37 -14.34 9.35
CA ARG A 124 0.10 -14.64 10.04
C ARG A 124 -0.93 -13.50 10.00
N ASN A 125 -0.54 -12.34 9.48
CA ASN A 125 -1.38 -11.14 9.46
C ASN A 125 -2.61 -11.34 8.55
N GLU A 126 -3.72 -10.71 8.91
CA GLU A 126 -5.01 -10.79 8.21
C GLU A 126 -4.93 -10.37 6.74
N VAL A 127 -4.00 -9.46 6.38
CA VAL A 127 -3.81 -9.05 4.98
C VAL A 127 -3.48 -10.21 4.03
N PHE A 128 -2.90 -11.30 4.55
CA PHE A 128 -2.54 -12.51 3.79
C PHE A 128 -3.60 -13.60 3.82
N LYS A 129 -4.74 -13.36 4.48
CA LYS A 129 -5.87 -14.28 4.57
C LYS A 129 -7.02 -13.78 3.72
N ARG A 130 -7.90 -14.69 3.30
CA ARG A 130 -9.17 -14.34 2.67
C ARG A 130 -10.10 -13.74 3.72
N THR A 131 -10.44 -12.47 3.55
CA THR A 131 -11.44 -11.74 4.35
C THR A 131 -12.46 -11.14 3.39
N LEU A 132 -12.65 -9.81 3.31
CA LEU A 132 -13.57 -9.19 2.35
C LEU A 132 -12.91 -9.03 0.96
N LEU A 133 -11.62 -8.70 0.94
CA LEU A 133 -10.81 -8.59 -0.28
C LEU A 133 -9.86 -9.79 -0.40
N ALA A 134 -9.34 -10.00 -1.61
CA ALA A 134 -8.36 -11.03 -1.88
C ALA A 134 -7.09 -10.82 -1.02
N PRO A 135 -6.48 -11.89 -0.52
CA PRO A 135 -5.24 -11.79 0.25
C PRO A 135 -4.13 -11.20 -0.63
N ILE A 136 -3.29 -10.35 -0.06
CA ILE A 136 -2.13 -9.81 -0.79
C ILE A 136 -1.07 -10.89 -0.95
N GLU A 137 -0.20 -10.74 -1.95
CA GLU A 137 0.82 -11.74 -2.25
C GLU A 137 1.86 -11.92 -1.12
N PRO A 138 2.38 -13.15 -0.92
CA PRO A 138 3.40 -13.48 0.09
C PRO A 138 4.69 -12.66 0.05
N LEU A 139 5.04 -12.08 -1.11
CA LEU A 139 6.25 -11.28 -1.26
C LEU A 139 6.24 -10.04 -0.35
N TYR A 140 5.04 -9.56 0.04
CA TYR A 140 4.84 -8.45 0.96
C TYR A 140 4.98 -8.84 2.43
N ALA A 141 5.01 -10.13 2.76
CA ALA A 141 5.19 -10.61 4.13
C ALA A 141 6.63 -10.43 4.60
N MET A 142 6.81 -10.21 5.90
CA MET A 142 8.15 -10.08 6.50
C MET A 142 8.92 -11.42 6.48
N PRO A 143 10.17 -11.44 5.99
CA PRO A 143 10.92 -10.31 5.41
C PRO A 143 10.44 -9.96 4.00
N ARG A 144 10.07 -8.70 3.77
CA ARG A 144 9.56 -8.22 2.49
C ARG A 144 10.62 -8.38 1.40
N ILE A 145 10.21 -8.86 0.23
CA ILE A 145 11.07 -8.93 -0.96
C ILE A 145 10.88 -7.62 -1.72
N GLU A 146 11.90 -6.75 -1.68
CA GLU A 146 11.90 -5.51 -2.44
C GLU A 146 12.29 -5.76 -3.89
N PHE A 147 11.56 -5.14 -4.82
CA PHE A 147 11.83 -5.26 -6.26
C PHE A 147 13.28 -4.94 -6.64
N ARG A 148 13.92 -3.98 -5.96
CA ARG A 148 15.33 -3.63 -6.22
C ARG A 148 16.31 -4.77 -5.97
N MET A 149 15.95 -5.68 -5.07
CA MET A 149 16.75 -6.86 -4.69
C MET A 149 16.24 -8.14 -5.38
N ASP A 150 15.24 -8.02 -6.25
CA ASP A 150 14.61 -9.12 -6.97
C ASP A 150 14.06 -8.61 -8.31
N LYS A 151 14.93 -8.03 -9.14
CA LYS A 151 14.55 -7.35 -10.39
C LYS A 151 13.76 -8.26 -11.33
N PHE A 152 14.14 -9.53 -11.38
CA PHE A 152 13.49 -10.56 -12.20
C PHE A 152 12.32 -11.25 -11.47
N GLY A 153 12.12 -10.97 -10.19
CA GLY A 153 11.01 -11.53 -9.41
C GLY A 153 11.17 -13.01 -9.04
N HIS A 154 12.36 -13.59 -9.17
CA HIS A 154 12.61 -15.01 -8.88
C HIS A 154 12.33 -15.34 -7.42
N ARG A 155 12.82 -14.51 -6.49
CA ARG A 155 12.61 -14.77 -5.05
C ARG A 155 11.14 -14.68 -4.69
N ALA A 156 10.44 -13.69 -5.24
CA ALA A 156 9.00 -13.54 -5.07
C ALA A 156 8.24 -14.74 -5.64
N ALA A 157 8.62 -15.23 -6.82
CA ALA A 157 8.02 -16.40 -7.46
C ALA A 157 8.24 -17.68 -6.63
N THR A 158 9.48 -17.96 -6.21
CA THR A 158 9.78 -19.12 -5.36
C THR A 158 9.00 -19.06 -4.05
N ARG A 159 8.96 -17.91 -3.37
CA ARG A 159 8.17 -17.77 -2.13
C ARG A 159 6.70 -18.05 -2.39
N LEU A 160 6.12 -17.47 -3.44
CA LEU A 160 4.72 -17.68 -3.78
C LEU A 160 4.42 -19.16 -4.04
N GLN A 161 5.29 -19.85 -4.77
CA GLN A 161 5.16 -21.28 -5.05
C GLN A 161 5.21 -22.10 -3.75
N GLU A 162 6.23 -21.90 -2.91
CA GLU A 162 6.37 -22.63 -1.64
C GLU A 162 5.18 -22.39 -0.70
N TRP A 163 4.64 -21.17 -0.66
CA TRP A 163 3.45 -20.89 0.14
C TRP A 163 2.20 -21.57 -0.41
N ARG A 164 2.05 -21.65 -1.74
CA ARG A 164 0.93 -22.35 -2.38
C ARG A 164 1.00 -23.86 -2.18
N GLU A 165 2.19 -24.45 -2.23
CA GLU A 165 2.41 -25.88 -1.93
C GLU A 165 1.95 -26.23 -0.51
N ASP A 166 2.12 -25.31 0.44
CA ASP A 166 1.64 -25.45 1.82
C ASP A 166 0.15 -25.04 2.02
N GLY A 167 -0.59 -24.74 0.96
CA GLY A 167 -2.04 -24.48 1.02
C GLY A 167 -2.46 -23.02 1.22
N TRP A 168 -1.56 -22.05 1.04
CA TRP A 168 -1.93 -20.63 1.00
C TRP A 168 -2.87 -20.33 -0.20
N PRO A 169 -3.91 -19.49 -0.05
CA PRO A 169 -4.21 -18.61 1.09
C PRO A 169 -5.14 -19.19 2.16
N ASP A 170 -5.66 -20.39 1.95
CA ASP A 170 -6.67 -20.98 2.83
C ASP A 170 -6.03 -21.53 4.12
N GLN A 171 -4.76 -21.92 4.06
CA GLN A 171 -3.98 -22.41 5.19
C GLN A 171 -2.72 -21.58 5.43
N TYR A 172 -2.26 -21.58 6.68
CA TYR A 172 -1.02 -20.93 7.06
C TYR A 172 0.18 -21.75 6.56
N PRO A 173 1.10 -21.16 5.75
CA PRO A 173 2.18 -21.92 5.13
C PRO A 173 3.36 -22.13 6.10
N GLU A 174 3.19 -23.08 7.02
CA GLU A 174 4.13 -23.29 8.13
C GLU A 174 5.50 -23.79 7.66
N ASN A 175 5.55 -24.73 6.71
CA ASN A 175 6.81 -25.32 6.24
C ASN A 175 7.59 -24.34 5.39
N ALA A 176 6.92 -23.59 4.50
CA ALA A 176 7.53 -22.55 3.69
C ALA A 176 8.14 -21.45 4.56
N VAL A 177 7.41 -20.99 5.58
CA VAL A 177 7.95 -19.99 6.53
C VAL A 177 9.13 -20.56 7.34
N LYS A 178 9.09 -21.85 7.74
CA LYS A 178 10.23 -22.52 8.40
C LYS A 178 11.45 -22.63 7.47
N LYS A 179 11.27 -23.08 6.22
CA LYS A 179 12.31 -23.17 5.18
C LYS A 179 12.95 -21.81 4.95
N GLU A 180 12.13 -20.77 4.80
CA GLU A 180 12.62 -19.41 4.57
C GLU A 180 13.42 -18.87 5.76
N ARG A 181 12.96 -19.10 6.99
CA ARG A 181 13.71 -18.73 8.20
C ARG A 181 15.03 -19.48 8.30
N ALA A 182 15.08 -20.76 7.95
CA ALA A 182 16.31 -21.56 7.95
C ALA A 182 17.32 -21.10 6.89
N ARG A 183 16.87 -20.50 5.78
CA ARG A 183 17.71 -19.89 4.75
C ARG A 183 18.29 -18.53 5.15
N LYS A 184 17.66 -17.84 6.10
CA LYS A 184 18.08 -16.50 6.54
C LYS A 184 19.49 -16.54 7.14
N GLY A 185 20.46 -15.98 6.42
CA GLY A 185 21.89 -15.95 6.80
C GLY A 185 22.79 -16.92 6.03
N LYS A 186 22.23 -17.81 5.20
CA LYS A 186 23.00 -18.76 4.36
C LYS A 186 23.05 -18.37 2.87
N LEU A 187 22.38 -17.29 2.47
CA LEU A 187 22.27 -16.85 1.08
C LEU A 187 23.49 -16.01 0.65
N LYS A 188 24.64 -16.66 0.40
CA LYS A 188 25.72 -16.06 -0.40
C LYS A 188 25.89 -16.70 -1.79
N GLY A 189 25.18 -17.79 -2.11
CA GLY A 189 25.37 -18.51 -3.39
C GLY A 189 24.12 -19.13 -4.04
N TRP A 190 22.93 -19.07 -3.42
CA TRP A 190 21.81 -19.89 -3.90
C TRP A 190 21.06 -19.36 -5.15
N VAL A 191 21.45 -18.20 -5.69
CA VAL A 191 20.78 -17.62 -6.88
C VAL A 191 21.68 -17.62 -8.12
N ASP A 192 22.98 -17.85 -7.98
CA ASP A 192 23.89 -17.94 -9.13
C ASP A 192 24.12 -19.40 -9.60
N GLU A 193 23.81 -20.40 -8.77
CA GLU A 193 24.30 -21.79 -9.01
C GLU A 193 23.26 -22.81 -9.49
N ASN A 194 21.97 -22.48 -9.66
CA ASN A 194 20.96 -23.52 -9.96
C ASN A 194 20.18 -23.38 -11.27
N TRP A 195 20.61 -22.51 -12.19
CA TRP A 195 20.02 -22.40 -13.54
C TRP A 195 21.07 -22.09 -14.64
N GLN A 196 22.28 -22.66 -14.53
CA GLN A 196 23.18 -22.78 -15.69
C GLN A 196 22.76 -23.92 -16.65
N ASP A 197 21.71 -24.68 -16.32
CA ASP A 197 21.26 -25.88 -17.06
C ASP A 197 20.10 -25.63 -18.06
N GLU A 198 19.98 -24.44 -18.66
CA GLU A 198 19.09 -24.21 -19.82
C GLU A 198 19.80 -23.54 -21.01
N TRP A 199 21.05 -23.92 -21.29
CA TRP A 199 21.71 -23.66 -22.58
C TRP A 199 22.55 -24.82 -23.11
N VAL A 200 22.30 -26.06 -22.67
CA VAL A 200 22.92 -27.26 -23.25
C VAL A 200 21.83 -28.17 -23.79
N GLU A 201 21.46 -27.92 -25.05
CA GLU A 201 21.27 -28.91 -26.14
C GLU A 201 20.33 -28.36 -27.22
N GLU A 202 20.90 -27.83 -28.29
CA GLU A 202 20.50 -28.25 -29.63
C GLU A 202 21.67 -28.13 -30.61
N ARG A 203 22.16 -29.31 -31.02
CA ARG A 203 23.09 -29.65 -32.11
C ARG A 203 24.59 -29.53 -31.88
N ASP A 204 25.14 -30.58 -31.29
CA ASP A 204 26.25 -31.30 -31.91
C ASP A 204 25.77 -32.71 -32.27
N GLU A 205 25.44 -32.95 -33.55
CA GLU A 205 25.48 -34.29 -34.16
C GLU A 205 25.35 -34.15 -35.69
N GLU A 206 26.46 -33.82 -36.35
CA GLU A 206 26.79 -34.44 -37.63
C GLU A 206 28.31 -34.44 -37.82
N LYS A 207 28.96 -35.38 -37.13
CA LYS A 207 30.24 -35.94 -37.57
C LYS A 207 30.05 -37.42 -37.77
N ARG A 208 30.29 -37.86 -39.00
CA ARG A 208 31.05 -39.07 -39.40
C ARG A 208 31.10 -39.04 -40.94
N ASP A 209 32.29 -38.80 -41.48
CA ASP A 209 33.22 -39.82 -42.00
C ASP A 209 32.58 -40.58 -43.18
N ASN A 210 33.19 -40.68 -44.36
CA ASN A 210 34.57 -41.09 -44.57
C ASN A 210 34.91 -41.04 -46.08
N SER A 211 36.22 -40.99 -46.36
CA SER A 211 36.91 -41.65 -47.49
C SER A 211 36.96 -40.97 -48.88
N ASP A 212 38.20 -40.55 -49.21
CA ASP A 212 39.00 -40.97 -50.37
C ASP A 212 38.39 -40.89 -51.79
N GLU A 213 38.99 -40.07 -52.67
CA GLU A 213 39.84 -40.52 -53.80
C GLU A 213 40.04 -39.41 -54.86
N ILE A 214 41.33 -39.17 -55.17
CA ILE A 214 41.97 -38.55 -56.37
C ILE A 214 41.99 -37.02 -56.48
#